data_AF-A0A8T7FP26-F1
#
_entry.id   AF-A0A8T7FP26-F1
#
_cell.length_a   1.000
_cell.length_b   1.000
_cell.length_c   1.000
_cell.angle_alpha   90.00
_cell.angle_beta   90.00
_cell.angle_gamma   90.00
#
_symmetry.space_group_name_H-M   'P 1'
#
loop_
_entity.id
_entity.type
_entity.pdbx_description
1 polymer ?
#
loop_
_entity_poly.entity_id
_entity_poly.type
_entity_poly.pdbx_seq_one_letter_code
_entity_poly.pdbx_strand_id
1 'polypeptide(L)'
;MKDIHNKGIEVEDLVEKICAKMFFSDFTVRSNKFKKANKKERETADILIPFDDVLVVVQVKTKLDKEPSSKKSENELNRIDRKIDKGIEQIKTIKRAIANSHFNEVETTRGYKIPFDGTKFKKMIGIVVLDLVSEDVSRPDETTTIINGFEIRHDMPIHIFKRNEFEIISTEIDTLPDFIRYIETREILFSRGLFAFPPLELSFLALYKVKPEDIQLAIQENSLVIIDDGYWDWYQKDCQ
;
A
#
# COMPACT_ATOMS: atom_id res chain seq x y z
N MET A 1 17.28 -7.19 -18.01
CA MET A 1 17.27 -7.64 -16.59
C MET A 1 17.99 -6.65 -15.68
N LYS A 2 19.17 -6.15 -16.04
CA LYS A 2 19.90 -5.12 -15.28
C LYS A 2 19.08 -3.83 -15.08
N ASP A 3 18.39 -3.35 -16.13
CA ASP A 3 17.56 -2.14 -16.05
C ASP A 3 16.32 -2.28 -15.15
N ILE A 4 15.69 -3.46 -15.12
CA ILE A 4 14.51 -3.69 -14.26
C ILE A 4 14.93 -3.75 -12.80
N HIS A 5 16.09 -4.34 -12.52
CA HIS A 5 16.63 -4.39 -11.17
C HIS A 5 16.98 -3.00 -10.65
N ASN A 6 17.65 -2.17 -11.48
CA ASN A 6 17.91 -0.78 -11.15
C ASN A 6 16.61 0.01 -10.92
N LYS A 7 15.61 -0.15 -11.80
CA LYS A 7 14.29 0.46 -11.62
C LYS A 7 13.58 -0.01 -10.35
N GLY A 8 13.71 -1.28 -9.97
CA GLY A 8 13.16 -1.77 -8.71
C GLY A 8 13.71 -1.02 -7.50
N ILE A 9 15.03 -0.82 -7.46
CA ILE A 9 15.70 -0.04 -6.41
C ILE A 9 15.26 1.43 -6.45
N GLU A 10 15.17 2.05 -7.63
CA GLU A 10 14.71 3.43 -7.77
C GLU A 10 13.28 3.63 -7.25
N VAL A 11 12.38 2.68 -7.52
CA VAL A 11 11.00 2.72 -7.03
C VAL A 11 10.96 2.48 -5.52
N GLU A 12 11.75 1.54 -4.99
CA GLU A 12 11.88 1.35 -3.54
C GLU A 12 12.36 2.63 -2.84
N ASP A 13 13.39 3.29 -3.39
CA ASP A 13 13.89 4.57 -2.87
C ASP A 13 12.83 5.69 -2.94
N LEU A 14 12.03 5.71 -3.99
CA LEU A 14 10.94 6.67 -4.14
C LEU A 14 9.83 6.43 -3.11
N VAL A 15 9.38 5.18 -2.95
CA VAL A 15 8.35 4.81 -1.97
C VAL A 15 8.87 5.06 -0.55
N GLU A 16 10.15 4.80 -0.28
CA GLU A 16 10.78 5.15 0.99
C GLU A 16 10.72 6.65 1.27
N LYS A 17 11.03 7.50 0.28
CA LYS A 17 10.92 8.96 0.41
C LYS A 17 9.48 9.41 0.68
N ILE A 18 8.51 8.80 -0.01
CA ILE A 18 7.09 9.06 0.21
C ILE A 18 6.73 8.73 1.66
N CYS A 19 7.07 7.51 2.11
CA CYS A 19 6.83 7.08 3.49
C CYS A 19 7.55 7.98 4.50
N ALA A 20 8.82 8.33 4.30
CA ALA A 20 9.58 9.18 5.21
C ALA A 20 9.01 10.60 5.32
N LYS A 21 8.38 11.11 4.24
CA LYS A 21 7.67 12.39 4.24
C LYS A 21 6.33 12.27 4.98
N MET A 22 5.51 11.30 4.61
CA MET A 22 4.14 11.12 5.13
C MET A 22 4.10 10.62 6.59
N PHE A 23 5.09 9.81 6.98
CA PHE A 23 5.09 9.09 8.25
C PHE A 23 6.13 9.59 9.24
N PHE A 24 6.84 10.66 8.90
CA PHE A 24 8.11 11.05 9.50
C PHE A 24 9.19 9.96 9.35
N SER A 25 10.38 10.43 8.98
CA SER A 25 11.59 9.61 8.86
C SER A 25 11.93 8.80 10.12
N ASP A 26 11.51 9.27 11.29
CA ASP A 26 11.80 8.64 12.58
C ASP A 26 11.00 7.34 12.78
N PHE A 27 9.87 7.20 12.08
CA PHE A 27 9.06 5.99 12.08
C PHE A 27 9.25 5.15 10.81
N THR A 28 10.06 5.60 9.85
CA THR A 28 10.29 4.85 8.62
C THR A 28 11.56 4.01 8.76
N VAL A 29 11.43 2.70 8.61
CA VAL A 29 12.53 1.75 8.70
C VAL A 29 12.69 1.05 7.35
N ARG A 30 13.85 1.21 6.72
CA ARG A 30 14.20 0.44 5.53
C ARG A 30 14.75 -0.91 5.97
N SER A 31 14.03 -1.99 5.71
CA SER A 31 14.33 -3.26 6.36
C SER A 31 15.11 -4.19 5.44
N ASN A 32 16.44 -4.16 5.51
CA ASN A 32 17.23 -4.93 4.56
C ASN A 32 17.38 -6.41 4.93
N LYS A 33 17.52 -6.86 6.18
CA LYS A 33 17.68 -8.31 6.50
C LYS A 33 17.33 -8.70 7.95
N PHE A 34 16.80 -9.92 8.15
CA PHE A 34 16.74 -10.61 9.45
C PHE A 34 17.50 -11.95 9.39
N LYS A 35 18.04 -12.39 10.54
CA LYS A 35 18.74 -13.68 10.65
C LYS A 35 17.80 -14.72 11.26
N LYS A 36 17.56 -15.82 10.55
CA LYS A 36 16.93 -17.01 11.14
C LYS A 36 17.88 -17.74 12.09
N ALA A 37 17.32 -18.64 12.90
CA ALA A 37 18.08 -19.56 13.78
C ALA A 37 19.19 -20.36 13.05
N ASN A 38 19.08 -20.54 11.72
CA ASN A 38 20.08 -21.21 10.88
C ASN A 38 21.14 -20.27 10.28
N LYS A 39 21.28 -19.03 10.79
CA LYS A 39 22.23 -17.99 10.34
C LYS A 39 22.10 -17.52 8.88
N LYS A 40 21.07 -17.94 8.13
CA LYS A 40 20.80 -17.37 6.81
C LYS A 40 20.07 -16.04 6.96
N GLU A 41 20.62 -15.00 6.36
CA GLU A 41 19.97 -13.71 6.22
C GLU A 41 18.83 -13.83 5.19
N ARG A 42 17.65 -13.30 5.52
CA ARG A 42 16.57 -13.09 4.56
C ARG A 42 16.16 -11.64 4.58
N GLU A 43 15.82 -11.11 3.41
CA GLU A 43 15.11 -9.85 3.30
C GLU A 43 13.77 -9.96 4.03
N THR A 44 13.46 -8.86 4.71
CA THR A 44 12.33 -8.68 5.60
C THR A 44 11.18 -8.11 4.79
N ALA A 45 11.09 -6.80 4.68
CA ALA A 45 10.15 -5.99 3.88
C ALA A 45 10.95 -4.85 3.26
N ASP A 46 10.41 -4.18 2.26
CA ASP A 46 11.11 -2.99 1.75
C ASP A 46 11.05 -1.88 2.80
N ILE A 47 9.87 -1.68 3.44
CA ILE A 47 9.68 -0.66 4.48
C ILE A 47 8.81 -1.20 5.63
N LEU A 48 9.20 -0.88 6.87
CA LEU A 48 8.42 -1.08 8.10
C LEU A 48 8.13 0.27 8.74
N ILE A 49 6.90 0.49 9.21
CA ILE A 49 6.50 1.71 9.91
C ILE A 49 5.79 1.33 11.22
N PRO A 50 6.52 1.25 12.34
CA PRO A 50 5.94 1.06 13.66
C PRO A 50 5.25 2.34 14.15
N PHE A 51 4.00 2.24 14.59
CA PHE A 51 3.24 3.37 15.13
C PHE A 51 2.26 2.92 16.22
N ASP A 52 2.56 3.28 17.47
CA ASP A 52 1.84 2.81 18.66
C ASP A 52 1.71 1.27 18.67
N ASP A 53 0.48 0.73 18.64
CA ASP A 53 0.21 -0.70 18.56
C ASP A 53 -0.13 -1.20 17.14
N VAL A 54 0.10 -0.36 16.13
CA VAL A 54 -0.05 -0.69 14.71
C VAL A 54 1.31 -0.79 14.04
N LEU A 55 1.50 -1.83 13.22
CA LEU A 55 2.64 -1.94 12.33
C LEU A 55 2.18 -1.93 10.87
N VAL A 56 2.62 -0.92 10.11
CA VAL A 56 2.43 -0.88 8.67
C VAL A 56 3.64 -1.51 7.98
N VAL A 57 3.39 -2.43 7.06
CA VAL A 57 4.42 -3.17 6.33
C VAL A 57 4.23 -2.93 4.84
N VAL A 58 5.19 -2.26 4.20
CA VAL A 58 5.11 -1.92 2.77
C VAL A 58 6.05 -2.81 1.96
N GLN A 59 5.50 -3.37 0.89
CA GLN A 59 6.24 -4.13 -0.10
C GLN A 59 6.03 -3.53 -1.49
N VAL A 60 7.12 -3.12 -2.11
CA VAL A 60 7.18 -2.58 -3.46
C VAL A 60 7.36 -3.72 -4.46
N LYS A 61 6.64 -3.63 -5.58
CA LYS A 61 6.73 -4.60 -6.68
C LYS A 61 6.77 -3.86 -8.01
N THR A 62 7.84 -4.08 -8.75
CA THR A 62 7.98 -3.51 -10.10
C THR A 62 7.74 -4.56 -11.17
N LYS A 63 7.07 -4.15 -12.25
CA LYS A 63 6.92 -4.92 -13.49
C LYS A 63 7.05 -3.97 -14.69
N LEU A 64 7.85 -4.38 -15.68
CA LEU A 64 7.76 -3.77 -17.00
C LEU A 64 6.43 -4.12 -17.61
N ASP A 65 5.66 -3.09 -17.87
CA ASP A 65 4.45 -3.18 -18.64
C ASP A 65 4.72 -2.65 -20.05
N LYS A 66 4.20 -3.28 -21.09
CA LYS A 66 4.55 -2.92 -22.48
C LYS A 66 3.35 -2.68 -23.37
N GLU A 67 2.16 -2.98 -22.86
CA GLU A 67 0.92 -2.93 -23.60
C GLU A 67 -0.05 -2.03 -22.84
N PRO A 68 -0.78 -1.14 -23.53
CA PRO A 68 -1.85 -0.38 -22.88
C PRO A 68 -2.91 -1.35 -22.33
N SER A 69 -3.62 -0.93 -21.29
CA SER A 69 -4.65 -1.71 -20.59
C SER A 69 -5.63 -2.40 -21.55
N SER A 70 -6.10 -1.69 -22.58
CA SER A 70 -7.07 -2.18 -23.57
C SER A 70 -6.55 -3.33 -24.45
N LYS A 71 -5.22 -3.56 -24.50
CA LYS A 71 -4.58 -4.62 -25.29
C LYS A 71 -3.99 -5.74 -24.44
N LYS A 72 -4.06 -5.64 -23.11
CA LYS A 72 -3.48 -6.65 -22.22
C LYS A 72 -4.20 -7.98 -22.37
N SER A 73 -3.45 -9.00 -22.70
CA SER A 73 -3.95 -10.37 -22.62
C SER A 73 -4.23 -10.77 -21.17
N GLU A 74 -5.13 -11.73 -20.98
CA GLU A 74 -5.38 -12.37 -19.67
C GLU A 74 -4.08 -12.91 -19.05
N ASN A 75 -3.14 -13.38 -19.87
CA ASN A 75 -1.82 -13.82 -19.40
C ASN A 75 -0.97 -12.68 -18.81
N GLU A 76 -1.07 -11.46 -19.34
CA GLU A 76 -0.37 -10.31 -18.78
C GLU A 76 -1.01 -9.82 -17.49
N LEU A 77 -2.34 -9.81 -17.40
CA LEU A 77 -3.07 -9.53 -16.16
C LEU A 77 -2.71 -10.53 -15.06
N ASN A 78 -2.76 -11.84 -15.36
CA ASN A 78 -2.33 -12.89 -14.43
C ASN A 78 -0.87 -12.73 -13.96
N ARG A 79 0.01 -12.15 -14.80
CA ARG A 79 1.40 -11.86 -14.40
C ARG A 79 1.50 -10.68 -13.44
N ILE A 80 0.59 -9.70 -13.53
CA ILE A 80 0.45 -8.60 -12.57
C ILE A 80 -0.05 -9.17 -11.24
N ASP A 81 -1.11 -10.00 -11.26
CA ASP A 81 -1.66 -10.61 -10.05
C ASP A 81 -0.61 -11.45 -9.32
N ARG A 82 0.15 -12.27 -10.05
CA ARG A 82 1.28 -13.03 -9.47
C ARG A 82 2.36 -12.15 -8.83
N LYS A 83 2.52 -10.90 -9.28
CA LYS A 83 3.47 -9.94 -8.67
C LYS A 83 2.90 -9.40 -7.36
N ILE A 84 1.62 -9.07 -7.34
CA ILE A 84 0.89 -8.68 -6.13
C ILE A 84 0.95 -9.82 -5.11
N ASP A 85 0.56 -11.04 -5.49
CA ASP A 85 0.58 -12.23 -4.63
C ASP A 85 1.96 -12.47 -4.00
N LYS A 86 3.03 -12.29 -4.79
CA LYS A 86 4.41 -12.39 -4.28
C LYS A 86 4.69 -11.35 -3.21
N GLY A 87 4.21 -10.12 -3.37
CA GLY A 87 4.31 -9.09 -2.35
C GLY A 87 3.59 -9.51 -1.07
N ILE A 88 2.37 -10.03 -1.18
CA ILE A 88 1.57 -10.46 -0.02
C ILE A 88 2.23 -11.64 0.72
N GLU A 89 2.77 -12.61 0.00
CA GLU A 89 3.49 -13.74 0.62
C GLU A 89 4.79 -13.29 1.32
N GLN A 90 5.44 -12.21 0.86
CA GLN A 90 6.55 -11.59 1.59
C GLN A 90 6.05 -10.96 2.89
N ILE A 91 4.96 -10.17 2.86
CA ILE A 91 4.35 -9.57 4.06
C ILE A 91 3.97 -10.65 5.09
N LYS A 92 3.41 -11.78 4.66
CA LYS A 92 3.16 -12.94 5.53
C LYS A 92 4.44 -13.51 6.16
N THR A 93 5.54 -13.55 5.41
CA THR A 93 6.83 -14.02 5.93
C THR A 93 7.35 -13.07 7.01
N ILE A 94 7.19 -11.76 6.83
CA ILE A 94 7.50 -10.73 7.82
C ILE A 94 6.64 -10.90 9.07
N LYS A 95 5.32 -11.02 8.92
CA LYS A 95 4.37 -11.25 10.02
C LYS A 95 4.83 -12.42 10.90
N ARG A 96 5.21 -13.54 10.27
CA ARG A 96 5.76 -14.71 10.97
C ARG A 96 7.09 -14.42 11.65
N ALA A 97 7.99 -13.68 11.02
CA ALA A 97 9.30 -13.37 11.60
C ALA A 97 9.18 -12.45 12.83
N ILE A 98 8.26 -11.48 12.77
CA ILE A 98 7.94 -10.57 13.88
C ILE A 98 7.31 -11.34 15.04
N ALA A 99 6.32 -12.20 14.78
CA ALA A 99 5.70 -13.04 15.80
C ALA A 99 6.70 -13.99 16.51
N ASN A 100 7.75 -14.41 15.81
CA ASN A 100 8.80 -15.27 16.37
C ASN A 100 9.97 -14.48 16.99
N SER A 101 9.81 -13.17 17.23
CA SER A 101 10.83 -12.30 17.84
C SER A 101 12.20 -12.38 17.14
N HIS A 102 12.21 -12.47 15.81
CA HIS A 102 13.45 -12.47 15.03
C HIS A 102 14.04 -11.07 14.82
N PHE A 103 13.41 -10.05 15.38
CA PHE A 103 13.80 -8.64 15.32
C PHE A 103 14.00 -8.15 16.75
N ASN A 104 15.20 -7.68 17.07
CA ASN A 104 15.50 -7.05 18.36
C ASN A 104 15.74 -5.54 18.21
N GLU A 105 16.23 -5.13 17.04
CA GLU A 105 16.50 -3.75 16.68
C GLU A 105 16.13 -3.53 15.22
N VAL A 106 15.73 -2.31 14.89
CA VAL A 106 15.58 -1.82 13.52
C VAL A 106 16.25 -0.47 13.37
N GLU A 107 16.67 -0.14 12.15
CA GLU A 107 17.33 1.12 11.84
C GLU A 107 16.40 2.01 11.01
N THR A 108 16.14 3.22 11.52
CA THR A 108 15.33 4.22 10.82
C THR A 108 16.06 4.77 9.60
N THR A 109 15.35 5.45 8.69
CA THR A 109 15.97 6.11 7.52
C THR A 109 16.96 7.23 7.91
N ARG A 110 16.95 7.68 9.17
CA ARG A 110 17.96 8.59 9.74
C ARG A 110 19.20 7.90 10.30
N GLY A 111 19.24 6.57 10.31
CA GLY A 111 20.34 5.79 10.90
C GLY A 111 20.22 5.57 12.41
N TYR A 112 19.09 5.95 13.03
CA TYR A 112 18.87 5.63 14.45
C TYR A 112 18.46 4.17 14.61
N LYS A 113 19.17 3.45 15.46
CA LYS A 113 18.76 2.12 15.91
C LYS A 113 17.75 2.23 17.04
N ILE A 114 16.58 1.64 16.85
CA ILE A 114 15.52 1.60 17.84
C ILE A 114 15.23 0.16 18.26
N PRO A 115 14.98 -0.11 19.55
CA PRO A 115 14.51 -1.43 19.99
C PRO A 115 13.22 -1.78 19.25
N PHE A 116 13.15 -2.99 18.71
CA PHE A 116 11.97 -3.48 18.02
C PHE A 116 11.41 -4.67 18.78
N ASP A 117 10.19 -4.52 19.27
CA ASP A 117 9.46 -5.57 19.97
C ASP A 117 8.18 -5.87 19.21
N GLY A 118 8.22 -6.96 18.44
CA GLY A 118 7.11 -7.41 17.61
C GLY A 118 5.84 -7.75 18.39
N THR A 119 5.94 -7.99 19.70
CA THR A 119 4.80 -8.37 20.55
C THR A 119 3.92 -7.18 20.94
N LYS A 120 4.41 -5.94 20.74
CA LYS A 120 3.65 -4.71 21.05
C LYS A 120 2.57 -4.39 20.03
N PHE A 121 2.69 -4.91 18.80
CA PHE A 121 1.75 -4.61 17.74
C PHE A 121 0.51 -5.51 17.85
N LYS A 122 -0.65 -4.89 18.08
CA LYS A 122 -1.96 -5.56 18.07
C LYS A 122 -2.53 -5.69 16.67
N LYS A 123 -2.17 -4.76 15.78
CA LYS A 123 -2.60 -4.75 14.38
C LYS A 123 -1.39 -4.66 13.46
N MET A 124 -1.43 -5.45 12.39
CA MET A 124 -0.50 -5.33 11.29
C MET A 124 -1.30 -5.02 10.03
N ILE A 125 -0.83 -4.05 9.24
CA ILE A 125 -1.46 -3.65 7.98
C ILE A 125 -0.43 -3.85 6.87
N GLY A 126 -0.78 -4.65 5.87
CA GLY A 126 0.07 -4.87 4.70
C GLY A 126 -0.26 -3.87 3.61
N ILE A 127 0.76 -3.33 2.96
CA ILE A 127 0.63 -2.47 1.78
C ILE A 127 1.50 -3.04 0.68
N VAL A 128 0.92 -3.27 -0.49
CA VAL A 128 1.64 -3.61 -1.71
C VAL A 128 1.58 -2.41 -2.64
N VAL A 129 2.74 -1.81 -2.92
CA VAL A 129 2.86 -0.74 -3.92
C VAL A 129 3.34 -1.36 -5.22
N LEU A 130 2.48 -1.37 -6.24
CA LEU A 130 2.78 -1.88 -7.57
C LEU A 130 3.23 -0.74 -8.48
N ASP A 131 4.44 -0.85 -9.03
CA ASP A 131 4.92 0.04 -10.08
C ASP A 131 4.90 -0.66 -11.45
N LEU A 132 4.10 -0.12 -12.35
CA LEU A 132 4.00 -0.51 -13.75
C LEU A 132 4.75 0.54 -14.59
N VAL A 133 6.09 0.44 -14.56
CA VAL A 133 7.12 1.35 -15.11
C VAL A 133 6.80 2.13 -16.39
N SER A 134 5.95 1.61 -17.27
CA SER A 134 5.66 2.23 -18.57
C SER A 134 4.33 2.99 -18.60
N GLU A 135 3.51 2.89 -17.54
CA GLU A 135 2.20 3.55 -17.47
C GLU A 135 2.30 5.02 -17.05
N ASP A 136 3.41 5.47 -16.48
CA ASP A 136 3.63 6.88 -16.10
C ASP A 136 3.62 7.83 -17.32
N VAL A 137 3.81 7.31 -18.53
CA VAL A 137 3.76 8.06 -19.80
C VAL A 137 2.53 7.75 -20.64
N SER A 138 1.65 6.86 -20.15
CA SER A 138 0.42 6.46 -20.83
C SER A 138 -0.72 7.44 -20.54
N ARG A 139 -1.72 7.48 -21.43
CA ARG A 139 -2.94 8.24 -21.16
C ARG A 139 -3.74 7.55 -20.04
N PRO A 140 -4.52 8.28 -19.22
CA PRO A 140 -5.25 7.68 -18.09
C PRO A 140 -6.11 6.47 -18.49
N ASP A 141 -6.78 6.55 -19.63
CA ASP A 141 -7.62 5.49 -20.22
C ASP A 141 -6.84 4.26 -20.71
N GLU A 142 -5.51 4.35 -20.79
CA GLU A 142 -4.60 3.29 -21.22
C GLU A 142 -3.86 2.63 -20.03
N THR A 143 -4.07 3.11 -18.80
CA THR A 143 -3.41 2.56 -17.60
C THR A 143 -4.17 1.37 -17.03
N THR A 144 -3.45 0.46 -16.38
CA THR A 144 -4.08 -0.68 -15.69
C THR A 144 -4.82 -0.17 -14.47
N THR A 145 -6.02 -0.68 -14.28
CA THR A 145 -6.81 -0.41 -13.08
C THR A 145 -6.68 -1.56 -12.10
N ILE A 146 -6.34 -1.26 -10.85
CA ILE A 146 -6.45 -2.22 -9.76
C ILE A 146 -7.89 -2.14 -9.25
N ILE A 147 -8.74 -3.03 -9.77
CA ILE A 147 -10.12 -3.16 -9.29
C ILE A 147 -10.07 -3.85 -7.94
N ASN A 148 -10.67 -3.24 -6.91
CA ASN A 148 -10.66 -3.77 -5.54
C ASN A 148 -9.24 -3.94 -4.99
N GLY A 149 -8.50 -2.84 -4.81
CA GLY A 149 -7.16 -2.85 -4.22
C GLY A 149 -7.12 -3.16 -2.71
N PHE A 150 -8.02 -3.97 -2.19
CA PHE A 150 -8.08 -4.40 -0.79
C PHE A 150 -8.47 -5.87 -0.68
N GLU A 151 -7.77 -6.60 0.18
CA GLU A 151 -8.19 -7.93 0.60
C GLU A 151 -7.77 -8.22 2.04
N ILE A 152 -8.52 -9.09 2.73
CA ILE A 152 -8.05 -9.71 3.96
C ILE A 152 -7.35 -11.01 3.57
N ARG A 153 -6.04 -11.09 3.81
CA ARG A 153 -5.26 -12.31 3.56
C ARG A 153 -4.30 -12.59 4.72
N HIS A 154 -4.22 -13.85 5.14
CA HIS A 154 -3.41 -14.29 6.30
C HIS A 154 -3.76 -13.54 7.59
N ASP A 155 -5.06 -13.32 7.84
CA ASP A 155 -5.60 -12.59 8.99
C ASP A 155 -5.01 -11.18 9.13
N MET A 156 -4.94 -10.46 8.02
CA MET A 156 -4.35 -9.13 7.92
C MET A 156 -4.99 -8.36 6.77
N PRO A 157 -5.36 -7.08 6.99
CA PRO A 157 -5.75 -6.19 5.90
C PRO A 157 -4.54 -5.94 4.99
N ILE A 158 -4.73 -6.17 3.69
CA ILE A 158 -3.77 -5.89 2.64
C ILE A 158 -4.37 -4.82 1.74
N HIS A 159 -3.70 -3.69 1.61
CA HIS A 159 -4.01 -2.66 0.63
C HIS A 159 -3.04 -2.72 -0.53
N ILE A 160 -3.55 -2.60 -1.74
CA ILE A 160 -2.79 -2.64 -2.98
C ILE A 160 -3.01 -1.29 -3.67
N PHE A 161 -1.92 -0.58 -3.93
CA PHE A 161 -1.93 0.72 -4.60
C PHE A 161 -1.00 0.67 -5.81
N LYS A 162 -1.35 1.36 -6.90
CA LYS A 162 -0.32 1.73 -7.87
C LYS A 162 0.61 2.76 -7.26
N ARG A 163 1.87 2.79 -7.70
CA ARG A 163 2.88 3.75 -7.24
C ARG A 163 2.42 5.21 -7.40
N ASN A 164 1.81 5.55 -8.53
CA ASN A 164 1.29 6.90 -8.79
C ASN A 164 0.11 7.26 -7.88
N GLU A 165 -0.81 6.32 -7.63
CA GLU A 165 -1.91 6.51 -6.68
C GLU A 165 -1.38 6.72 -5.26
N PHE A 166 -0.40 5.92 -4.84
CA PHE A 166 0.24 6.05 -3.52
C PHE A 166 0.95 7.40 -3.36
N GLU A 167 1.59 7.90 -4.41
CA GLU A 167 2.19 9.24 -4.43
C GLU A 167 1.11 10.34 -4.26
N ILE A 168 -0.01 10.26 -5.00
CA ILE A 168 -1.13 11.20 -4.87
C ILE A 168 -1.76 11.14 -3.48
N ILE A 169 -1.99 9.94 -2.94
CA ILE A 169 -2.50 9.78 -1.57
C ILE A 169 -1.58 10.50 -0.58
N SER A 170 -0.26 10.41 -0.76
CA SER A 170 0.70 11.07 0.12
C SER A 170 0.74 12.59 0.02
N THR A 171 0.16 13.18 -1.03
CA THR A 171 0.00 14.65 -1.13
C THR A 171 -1.30 15.12 -0.49
N GLU A 172 -2.33 14.28 -0.50
CA GLU A 172 -3.65 14.61 0.07
C GLU A 172 -3.79 14.23 1.55
N ILE A 173 -3.03 13.23 1.99
CA ILE A 173 -3.02 12.65 3.33
C ILE A 173 -1.55 12.58 3.76
N ASP A 174 -1.08 13.59 4.46
CA ASP A 174 0.36 13.80 4.69
C ASP A 174 0.84 13.41 6.10
N THR A 175 -0.01 12.78 6.91
CA THR A 175 0.34 12.27 8.24
C THR A 175 0.02 10.78 8.40
N LEU A 176 0.86 10.07 9.17
CA LEU A 176 0.64 8.65 9.47
C LEU A 176 -0.70 8.37 10.16
N PRO A 177 -1.16 9.14 11.18
CA PRO A 177 -2.46 8.91 11.77
C PRO A 177 -3.62 9.09 10.79
N ASP A 178 -3.56 10.11 9.91
CA ASP A 178 -4.60 10.31 8.89
C ASP A 178 -4.60 9.18 7.86
N PHE A 179 -3.42 8.71 7.46
CA PHE A 179 -3.29 7.59 6.53
C PHE A 179 -3.81 6.28 7.13
N ILE A 180 -3.53 6.00 8.40
CA ILE A 180 -4.11 4.84 9.10
C ILE A 180 -5.63 4.97 9.12
N ARG A 181 -6.19 6.13 9.49
CA ARG A 181 -7.65 6.35 9.46
C ARG A 181 -8.26 6.11 8.08
N TYR A 182 -7.58 6.56 7.03
CA TYR A 182 -8.01 6.37 5.64
C TYR A 182 -8.10 4.90 5.26
N ILE A 183 -7.03 4.13 5.47
CA ILE A 183 -7.00 2.71 5.11
C ILE A 183 -7.90 1.85 6.02
N GLU A 184 -8.08 2.24 7.28
CA GLU A 184 -9.04 1.57 8.18
C GLU A 184 -10.49 1.84 7.81
N THR A 185 -10.80 3.07 7.37
CA THR A 185 -12.12 3.40 6.82
C THR A 185 -12.40 2.55 5.58
N ARG A 186 -11.41 2.44 4.69
CA ARG A 186 -11.45 1.57 3.51
C ARG A 186 -11.69 0.11 3.90
N GLU A 187 -10.93 -0.41 4.87
CA GLU A 187 -11.09 -1.77 5.43
C GLU A 187 -12.53 -2.02 5.91
N ILE A 188 -13.09 -1.11 6.72
CA ILE A 188 -14.46 -1.23 7.25
C ILE A 188 -15.49 -1.33 6.11
N LEU A 189 -15.40 -0.43 5.13
CA LEU A 189 -16.34 -0.41 4.00
C LEU A 189 -16.26 -1.69 3.17
N PHE A 190 -15.05 -2.17 2.85
CA PHE A 190 -14.88 -3.42 2.11
C PHE A 190 -15.32 -4.65 2.91
N SER A 191 -14.89 -4.78 4.17
CA SER A 191 -15.24 -5.93 5.02
C SER A 191 -16.73 -6.05 5.29
N ARG A 192 -17.46 -4.93 5.27
CA ARG A 192 -18.92 -4.91 5.42
C ARG A 192 -19.68 -4.95 4.08
N GLY A 193 -18.98 -4.97 2.95
CA GLY A 193 -19.60 -4.99 1.62
C GLY A 193 -20.43 -3.73 1.34
N LEU A 194 -20.00 -2.58 1.86
CA LEU A 194 -20.75 -1.33 1.77
C LEU A 194 -20.51 -0.57 0.47
N PHE A 195 -19.63 -1.02 -0.41
CA PHE A 195 -19.51 -0.44 -1.74
C PHE A 195 -20.53 -1.08 -2.69
N ALA A 196 -21.32 -0.24 -3.38
CA ALA A 196 -22.22 -0.73 -4.43
C ALA A 196 -21.44 -1.35 -5.61
N PHE A 197 -20.29 -0.77 -5.93
CA PHE A 197 -19.33 -1.25 -6.92
C PHE A 197 -17.91 -1.07 -6.37
N PRO A 198 -16.94 -1.93 -6.74
CA PRO A 198 -15.56 -1.75 -6.31
C PRO A 198 -15.03 -0.38 -6.76
N PRO A 199 -14.65 0.52 -5.83
CA PRO A 199 -14.23 1.86 -6.19
C PRO A 199 -12.81 1.88 -6.77
N LEU A 200 -12.56 2.82 -7.67
CA LEU A 200 -11.20 3.26 -7.98
C LEU A 200 -10.60 3.97 -6.76
N GLU A 201 -9.30 3.78 -6.55
CA GLU A 201 -8.63 4.28 -5.34
C GLU A 201 -8.72 5.81 -5.21
N LEU A 202 -8.45 6.55 -6.29
CA LEU A 202 -8.47 8.00 -6.26
C LEU A 202 -9.90 8.55 -6.11
N SER A 203 -10.90 7.87 -6.65
CA SER A 203 -12.30 8.26 -6.46
C SER A 203 -12.74 8.03 -5.01
N PHE A 204 -12.26 6.98 -4.36
CA PHE A 204 -12.44 6.79 -2.92
C PHE A 204 -11.71 7.87 -2.10
N LEU A 205 -10.48 8.22 -2.46
CA LEU A 205 -9.74 9.32 -1.83
C LEU A 205 -10.52 10.65 -1.91
N ALA A 206 -11.06 10.99 -3.08
CA ALA A 206 -11.89 12.18 -3.25
C ALA A 206 -13.14 12.15 -2.34
N LEU A 207 -13.85 11.03 -2.25
CA LEU A 207 -14.99 10.90 -1.34
C LEU A 207 -14.56 11.09 0.12
N TYR A 208 -13.47 10.45 0.52
CA TYR A 208 -12.94 10.56 1.87
C TYR A 208 -12.59 12.00 2.27
N LYS A 209 -12.08 12.79 1.32
CA LYS A 209 -11.69 14.19 1.54
C LYS A 209 -12.90 15.14 1.56
N VAL A 210 -13.87 14.93 0.67
CA VAL A 210 -14.96 15.88 0.46
C VAL A 210 -16.16 15.59 1.36
N LYS A 211 -16.48 14.31 1.58
CA LYS A 211 -17.69 13.90 2.31
C LYS A 211 -17.40 12.82 3.35
N PRO A 212 -16.53 13.08 4.34
CA PRO A 212 -16.25 12.12 5.41
C PRO A 212 -17.52 11.76 6.22
N GLU A 213 -18.48 12.67 6.35
CA GLU A 213 -19.76 12.46 7.01
C GLU A 213 -20.64 11.43 6.29
N ASP A 214 -20.67 11.43 4.95
CA ASP A 214 -21.43 10.46 4.16
C ASP A 214 -20.87 9.04 4.37
N ILE A 215 -19.54 8.91 4.45
CA ILE A 215 -18.88 7.64 4.75
C ILE A 215 -19.23 7.17 6.17
N GLN A 216 -19.17 8.07 7.15
CA GLN A 216 -19.51 7.73 8.53
C GLN A 216 -20.97 7.31 8.65
N LEU A 217 -21.88 8.02 8.00
CA LEU A 217 -23.31 7.69 7.95
C LEU A 217 -23.51 6.31 7.33
N ALA A 218 -22.87 6.02 6.20
CA ALA A 218 -22.95 4.72 5.55
C ALA A 218 -22.45 3.58 6.46
N ILE A 219 -21.37 3.80 7.21
CA ILE A 219 -20.86 2.82 8.18
C ILE A 219 -21.82 2.61 9.36
N GLN A 220 -22.45 3.69 9.85
CA GLN A 220 -23.37 3.65 10.98
C GLN A 220 -24.71 2.99 10.63
N GLU A 221 -25.27 3.35 9.47
CA GLU A 221 -26.56 2.86 8.99
C GLU A 221 -26.44 1.56 8.20
N ASN A 222 -25.21 1.10 7.93
CA ASN A 222 -24.92 -0.06 7.09
C ASN A 222 -25.52 0.11 5.67
N SER A 223 -25.33 1.31 5.12
CA SER A 223 -25.85 1.76 3.83
C SER A 223 -24.79 1.63 2.74
N LEU A 224 -25.23 1.43 1.49
CA LEU A 224 -24.33 1.37 0.35
C LEU A 224 -23.76 2.75 0.02
N VAL A 225 -22.45 2.79 -0.20
CA VAL A 225 -21.67 3.89 -0.75
C VAL A 225 -21.58 3.70 -2.27
N ILE A 226 -21.96 4.73 -3.01
CA ILE A 226 -21.85 4.77 -4.48
C ILE A 226 -20.82 5.84 -4.83
N ILE A 227 -19.79 5.44 -5.58
CA ILE A 227 -18.72 6.30 -6.05
C ILE A 227 -18.64 6.14 -7.57
N ASP A 228 -18.67 7.26 -8.28
CA ASP A 228 -18.45 7.27 -9.73
C ASP A 228 -16.94 7.23 -10.04
N ASP A 229 -16.55 6.54 -11.11
CA ASP A 229 -15.15 6.46 -11.54
C ASP A 229 -14.56 7.85 -11.87
N GLY A 230 -15.38 8.82 -12.28
CA GLY A 230 -14.98 10.21 -12.54
C GLY A 230 -14.89 11.11 -11.31
N TYR A 231 -15.12 10.59 -10.10
CA TYR A 231 -15.20 11.43 -8.90
C TYR A 231 -13.86 12.11 -8.54
N TRP A 232 -12.73 11.48 -8.86
CA TRP A 232 -11.42 12.11 -8.71
C TRP A 232 -11.23 13.31 -9.65
N ASP A 233 -11.61 13.19 -10.92
CA ASP A 233 -11.50 14.29 -11.90
C ASP A 233 -12.36 15.50 -11.50
N TRP A 234 -13.53 15.23 -10.91
CA TRP A 234 -14.39 16.25 -10.33
C TRP A 234 -13.70 16.97 -9.16
N TYR A 235 -13.15 16.21 -8.21
CA TYR A 235 -12.42 16.76 -7.06
C TYR A 235 -11.28 17.68 -7.49
N GLN A 236 -10.48 17.28 -8.47
CA GLN A 236 -9.36 18.09 -8.96
C GLN A 236 -9.78 19.40 -9.64
N LYS A 237 -10.98 19.46 -10.24
CA LYS A 237 -11.47 20.65 -10.95
C LYS A 237 -12.19 21.62 -10.04
N ASP A 238 -12.98 21.10 -9.11
CA ASP A 238 -14.00 21.88 -8.40
C ASP A 238 -13.70 22.03 -6.90
N CYS A 239 -12.74 21.29 -6.34
CA CYS A 239 -12.45 21.28 -4.90
C CYS A 239 -11.00 21.62 -4.51
N GLN A 240 -10.06 21.67 -5.47
CA GLN A 240 -8.67 22.13 -5.28
C GLN A 240 -8.48 23.55 -5.82
#